data_AF-A0A2N1FDB6-F1
#
_entry.id   AF-A0A2N1FDB6-F1
#
_cell.length_a   1.000
_cell.length_b   1.000
_cell.length_c   1.000
_cell.angle_alpha   90.00
_cell.angle_beta   90.00
_cell.angle_gamma   90.00
#
_symmetry.space_group_name_H-M   'P 1'
#
loop_
_entity.id
_entity.type
_entity.pdbx_description
1 polymer ?
#
loop_
_entity_poly.entity_id
_entity_poly.type
_entity_poly.pdbx_seq_one_letter_code
_entity_poly.pdbx_strand_id
1 'polypeptide(L)'
;NPDLPGGLDTDGDGSIDDNTDSDGDGIADSVDGLDGFGDSEQIDTDGDGIPDIYDLDDDNDGILDTDEGDGGVDTDEDGIPDSLDSDSDNDGVPDVIEGNDENGDGIPDSSPSGLDTDNDGLDDAFDSDNGGTSVSIPDTDEDGIPDFQDTDDDNDGIDTINEGPGDGDPTTNDALDTNDNGIPDYLDIDQNLCGTPYNIMTPDDDGENDTFFISCIDRPEYSKNTVEVFNRWGNTVYKASGYNNESVAFRGLSNGRATISVDEKLPPGTYYYVIDLGDGSKPKVGWLYINR
;
A
#
# COMPACT_ATOMS: atom_id res chain seq x y z
N ASN A 1 0.36 -48.28 14.68
CA ASN A 1 -0.08 -48.98 13.45
C ASN A 1 1.18 -49.66 12.92
N PRO A 2 1.20 -51.00 12.79
CA PRO A 2 2.41 -51.80 12.94
C PRO A 2 3.22 -51.90 11.64
N ASP A 3 4.51 -52.18 11.83
CA ASP A 3 5.55 -52.46 10.84
C ASP A 3 5.94 -51.28 9.95
N LEU A 4 6.91 -50.49 10.43
CA LEU A 4 7.93 -49.97 9.53
C LEU A 4 8.50 -51.15 8.72
N PRO A 5 8.67 -51.04 7.39
CA PRO A 5 9.00 -52.16 6.54
C PRO A 5 10.22 -52.93 7.07
N GLY A 6 10.06 -54.24 7.19
CA GLY A 6 10.99 -55.15 7.88
C GLY A 6 12.43 -55.01 7.39
N GLY A 7 13.24 -54.35 8.21
CA GLY A 7 14.63 -53.99 7.94
C GLY A 7 15.09 -52.80 8.78
N LEU A 8 14.17 -51.92 9.21
CA LEU A 8 14.48 -50.66 9.91
C LEU A 8 14.24 -50.70 11.44
N ASP A 9 13.35 -51.59 11.93
CA ASP A 9 13.05 -51.80 13.36
C ASP A 9 13.11 -53.31 13.63
N THR A 10 14.32 -53.82 13.91
CA THR A 10 14.60 -55.25 14.09
C THR A 10 14.23 -55.73 15.49
N ASP A 11 14.31 -54.86 16.49
CA ASP A 11 14.01 -55.21 17.88
C ASP A 11 12.55 -54.99 18.28
N GLY A 12 11.78 -54.31 17.43
CA GLY A 12 10.33 -54.15 17.54
C GLY A 12 9.92 -53.22 18.68
N ASP A 13 10.79 -52.30 19.09
CA ASP A 13 10.51 -51.35 20.16
C ASP A 13 9.72 -50.11 19.70
N GLY A 14 9.54 -49.97 18.37
CA GLY A 14 8.83 -48.87 17.74
C GLY A 14 9.72 -47.69 17.36
N SER A 15 11.04 -47.82 17.50
CA SER A 15 12.06 -46.90 17.02
C SER A 15 12.90 -47.57 15.92
N ILE A 16 13.57 -46.78 15.10
CA ILE A 16 14.50 -47.29 14.09
C ILE A 16 15.84 -47.72 14.72
N ASP A 17 16.44 -48.81 14.26
CA ASP A 17 17.70 -49.35 14.82
C ASP A 17 18.93 -48.52 14.43
N ASP A 18 18.95 -48.01 13.18
CA ASP A 18 20.02 -47.17 12.64
C ASP A 18 19.55 -45.73 12.61
N ASN A 19 20.04 -44.95 13.56
CA ASN A 19 19.74 -43.54 13.75
C ASN A 19 20.89 -42.64 13.24
N THR A 20 21.71 -43.16 12.32
CA THR A 20 22.67 -42.31 11.62
C THR A 20 21.89 -41.26 10.84
N ASP A 21 22.20 -40.00 11.14
CA ASP A 21 21.58 -38.79 10.64
C ASP A 21 22.76 -37.90 10.25
N SER A 22 23.13 -37.97 8.98
CA SER A 22 24.40 -37.44 8.46
C SER A 22 24.38 -35.92 8.28
N ASP A 23 23.21 -35.33 8.04
CA ASP A 23 22.97 -33.90 7.89
C ASP A 23 22.35 -33.24 9.15
N GLY A 24 21.82 -34.04 10.08
CA GLY A 24 21.39 -33.59 11.40
C GLY A 24 19.97 -33.05 11.44
N ASP A 25 19.12 -33.44 10.49
CA ASP A 25 17.74 -32.94 10.32
C ASP A 25 16.72 -33.64 11.24
N GLY A 26 17.13 -34.68 11.96
CA GLY A 26 16.28 -35.44 12.87
C GLY A 26 15.52 -36.61 12.23
N ILE A 27 15.73 -36.86 10.93
CA ILE A 27 15.33 -38.06 10.18
C ILE A 27 16.61 -38.89 9.96
N ALA A 28 16.51 -40.23 10.03
CA ALA A 28 17.70 -41.05 9.77
C ALA A 28 17.89 -41.32 8.27
N ASP A 29 19.15 -41.36 7.83
CA ASP A 29 19.59 -41.64 6.44
C ASP A 29 18.90 -42.86 5.81
N SER A 30 18.55 -43.86 6.65
CA SER A 30 17.92 -45.11 6.23
C SER A 30 16.46 -44.95 5.76
N VAL A 31 15.83 -43.83 6.12
CA VAL A 31 14.48 -43.41 5.73
C VAL A 31 14.52 -42.22 4.76
N ASP A 32 15.51 -41.34 4.93
CA ASP A 32 15.73 -40.11 4.15
C ASP A 32 16.31 -40.34 2.74
N GLY A 33 16.70 -41.56 2.38
CA GLY A 33 16.98 -41.90 0.97
C GLY A 33 18.19 -41.20 0.35
N LEU A 34 18.91 -40.35 1.10
CA LEU A 34 20.03 -39.52 0.67
C LEU A 34 19.65 -38.53 -0.46
N ASP A 35 18.37 -38.22 -0.63
CA ASP A 35 17.87 -37.25 -1.62
C ASP A 35 17.42 -35.92 -1.01
N GLY A 36 17.61 -35.73 0.29
CA GLY A 36 17.33 -34.48 0.98
C GLY A 36 15.85 -34.25 1.25
N PHE A 37 15.05 -35.32 1.36
CA PHE A 37 13.65 -35.22 1.80
C PHE A 37 13.54 -35.39 3.31
N GLY A 38 13.91 -34.30 3.96
CA GLY A 38 13.87 -34.00 5.38
C GLY A 38 14.45 -32.62 5.63
N ASP A 39 14.43 -31.76 4.60
CA ASP A 39 15.27 -30.59 4.48
C ASP A 39 15.30 -29.73 5.75
N SER A 40 16.49 -29.24 6.08
CA SER A 40 16.55 -27.90 6.66
C SER A 40 15.68 -27.05 5.76
N GLU A 41 14.53 -26.57 6.24
CA GLU A 41 13.60 -25.74 5.47
C GLU A 41 14.43 -24.82 4.59
N GLN A 42 14.36 -25.01 3.26
CA GLN A 42 14.88 -24.00 2.36
C GLN A 42 14.18 -22.70 2.76
N ILE A 43 14.92 -21.60 2.81
CA ILE A 43 14.32 -20.32 3.15
C ILE A 43 13.22 -20.08 2.11
N ASP A 44 12.07 -19.68 2.63
CA ASP A 44 10.77 -19.49 1.98
C ASP A 44 10.21 -18.31 2.78
N THR A 45 10.66 -17.12 2.38
CA THR A 45 10.60 -15.89 3.18
C THR A 45 9.16 -15.41 3.35
N ASP A 46 8.36 -15.52 2.30
CA ASP A 46 6.94 -15.22 2.25
C ASP A 46 6.02 -16.39 2.71
N GLY A 47 6.52 -17.62 2.68
CA GLY A 47 5.78 -18.83 3.06
C GLY A 47 4.77 -19.30 2.02
N ASP A 48 4.94 -18.97 0.74
CA ASP A 48 4.02 -19.36 -0.34
C ASP A 48 4.22 -20.84 -0.78
N GLY A 49 5.36 -21.41 -0.40
CA GLY A 49 5.76 -22.79 -0.68
C GLY A 49 6.72 -22.96 -1.87
N ILE A 50 7.21 -21.86 -2.45
CA ILE A 50 8.31 -21.77 -3.38
C ILE A 50 9.54 -21.29 -2.59
N PRO A 51 10.63 -22.06 -2.55
CA PRO A 51 11.83 -21.61 -1.82
C PRO A 51 12.51 -20.44 -2.52
N ASP A 52 13.03 -19.47 -1.77
CA ASP A 52 13.67 -18.23 -2.25
C ASP A 52 14.61 -18.46 -3.45
N ILE A 53 15.42 -19.52 -3.39
CA ILE A 53 16.38 -19.86 -4.48
C ILE A 53 15.73 -20.19 -5.84
N TYR A 54 14.42 -20.36 -5.88
CA TYR A 54 13.57 -20.64 -7.04
C TYR A 54 12.43 -19.65 -7.20
N ASP A 55 12.26 -18.75 -6.24
CA ASP A 55 11.33 -17.65 -6.31
C ASP A 55 11.90 -16.54 -7.21
N LEU A 56 11.02 -15.65 -7.67
CA LEU A 56 11.37 -14.43 -8.40
C LEU A 56 11.06 -13.17 -7.59
N ASP A 57 10.33 -13.31 -6.49
CA ASP A 57 9.81 -12.28 -5.59
C ASP A 57 9.77 -12.90 -4.18
N ASP A 58 10.94 -13.01 -3.55
CA ASP A 58 11.19 -13.82 -2.34
C ASP A 58 10.27 -13.42 -1.15
N ASP A 59 9.82 -12.17 -1.07
CA ASP A 59 8.98 -11.65 0.02
C ASP A 59 7.52 -11.34 -0.40
N ASN A 60 7.22 -11.51 -1.69
CA ASN A 60 5.90 -11.49 -2.32
C ASN A 60 5.18 -10.14 -2.22
N ASP A 61 5.95 -9.07 -2.33
CA ASP A 61 5.49 -7.70 -2.31
C ASP A 61 5.10 -7.19 -3.72
N GLY A 62 5.40 -7.96 -4.76
CA GLY A 62 5.10 -7.69 -6.17
C GLY A 62 6.23 -7.01 -6.95
N ILE A 63 7.36 -6.74 -6.30
CA ILE A 63 8.61 -6.29 -6.89
C ILE A 63 9.48 -7.54 -7.13
N LEU A 64 10.24 -7.55 -8.23
CA LEU A 64 11.11 -8.70 -8.51
C LEU A 64 12.43 -8.56 -7.75
N ASP A 65 13.00 -9.67 -7.27
CA ASP A 65 14.32 -9.68 -6.62
C ASP A 65 15.37 -8.97 -7.47
N THR A 66 15.27 -9.13 -8.80
CA THR A 66 16.24 -8.53 -9.73
C THR A 66 16.20 -7.01 -9.80
N ASP A 67 15.06 -6.42 -9.45
CA ASP A 67 14.86 -4.98 -9.38
C ASP A 67 15.23 -4.43 -7.99
N GLU A 68 15.12 -5.23 -6.94
CA GLU A 68 15.53 -4.89 -5.57
C GLU A 68 17.04 -5.10 -5.34
N GLY A 69 17.68 -5.93 -6.17
CA GLY A 69 19.14 -6.08 -6.19
C GLY A 69 19.68 -7.49 -5.96
N ASP A 70 18.82 -8.52 -6.05
CA ASP A 70 19.14 -9.95 -6.10
C ASP A 70 19.95 -10.37 -4.85
N GLY A 71 19.43 -10.00 -3.67
CA GLY A 71 20.03 -10.19 -2.35
C GLY A 71 21.36 -9.44 -2.11
N GLY A 72 21.70 -8.49 -2.98
CA GLY A 72 22.96 -7.75 -2.98
C GLY A 72 22.88 -6.31 -2.45
N VAL A 73 21.67 -5.79 -2.30
CA VAL A 73 21.35 -4.47 -1.76
C VAL A 73 20.71 -4.66 -0.36
N ASP A 74 20.95 -3.70 0.50
CA ASP A 74 20.54 -3.61 1.91
C ASP A 74 20.53 -2.10 2.18
N THR A 75 19.41 -1.47 1.83
CA THR A 75 19.28 -0.02 1.68
C THR A 75 19.38 0.70 3.02
N ASP A 76 18.75 0.17 4.06
CA ASP A 76 18.75 0.75 5.40
C ASP A 76 19.89 0.26 6.32
N GLU A 77 20.67 -0.73 5.88
CA GLU A 77 21.77 -1.38 6.60
C GLU A 77 21.33 -2.16 7.87
N ASP A 78 20.10 -2.67 7.95
CA ASP A 78 19.64 -3.48 9.10
C ASP A 78 20.17 -4.94 9.06
N GLY A 79 20.62 -5.37 7.89
CA GLY A 79 21.20 -6.69 7.63
C GLY A 79 20.24 -7.72 7.02
N ILE A 80 19.02 -7.31 6.67
CA ILE A 80 18.10 -8.00 5.77
C ILE A 80 18.31 -7.37 4.37
N PRO A 81 18.59 -8.15 3.32
CA PRO A 81 18.63 -7.62 1.97
C PRO A 81 17.25 -7.14 1.51
N ASP A 82 17.20 -6.11 0.68
CA ASP A 82 15.94 -5.51 0.15
C ASP A 82 14.98 -6.57 -0.38
N SER A 83 15.45 -7.52 -1.19
CA SER A 83 14.61 -8.62 -1.72
C SER A 83 14.03 -9.58 -0.67
N LEU A 84 14.33 -9.40 0.62
CA LEU A 84 13.80 -10.17 1.74
C LEU A 84 13.19 -9.25 2.82
N ASP A 85 13.14 -7.94 2.57
CA ASP A 85 12.72 -6.92 3.50
C ASP A 85 11.46 -6.22 3.00
N SER A 86 10.39 -6.28 3.79
CA SER A 86 9.09 -5.71 3.41
C SER A 86 9.00 -4.18 3.51
N ASP A 87 10.09 -3.52 3.90
CA ASP A 87 10.25 -2.08 4.16
C ASP A 87 11.75 -1.75 4.01
N SER A 88 12.24 -1.79 2.76
CA SER A 88 13.66 -1.81 2.41
C SER A 88 14.48 -0.62 2.89
N ASP A 89 13.83 0.53 3.05
CA ASP A 89 14.46 1.77 3.51
C ASP A 89 14.09 2.16 4.96
N ASN A 90 13.16 1.40 5.56
CA ASN A 90 12.67 1.55 6.93
C ASN A 90 12.06 2.92 7.24
N ASP A 91 11.42 3.55 6.25
CA ASP A 91 10.67 4.78 6.41
C ASP A 91 9.22 4.55 6.91
N GLY A 92 8.77 3.30 6.96
CA GLY A 92 7.46 2.92 7.51
C GLY A 92 6.30 2.96 6.52
N VAL A 93 6.59 3.18 5.24
CA VAL A 93 5.78 2.73 4.12
C VAL A 93 6.37 1.37 3.65
N PRO A 94 5.54 0.34 3.38
CA PRO A 94 6.03 -0.94 2.89
C PRO A 94 6.22 -0.95 1.38
N ASP A 95 7.21 -1.70 0.90
CA ASP A 95 7.60 -1.84 -0.50
C ASP A 95 6.43 -2.24 -1.42
N VAL A 96 5.52 -3.11 -0.96
CA VAL A 96 4.27 -3.46 -1.68
C VAL A 96 3.40 -2.24 -2.02
N ILE A 97 3.54 -1.13 -1.29
CA ILE A 97 2.87 0.14 -1.55
C ILE A 97 3.71 0.97 -2.52
N GLU A 98 4.94 1.32 -2.15
CA GLU A 98 5.79 2.24 -2.93
C GLU A 98 6.15 1.67 -4.30
N GLY A 99 6.49 0.38 -4.38
CA GLY A 99 6.76 -0.30 -5.65
C GLY A 99 5.56 -0.40 -6.58
N ASN A 100 4.33 -0.22 -6.06
CA ASN A 100 3.08 -0.47 -6.78
C ASN A 100 2.09 0.69 -6.80
N ASP A 101 2.47 1.89 -6.34
CA ASP A 101 1.61 3.08 -6.35
C ASP A 101 2.07 4.12 -7.39
N GLU A 102 1.89 3.80 -8.67
CA GLU A 102 2.25 4.70 -9.79
C GLU A 102 1.51 6.06 -9.71
N ASN A 103 0.43 6.14 -8.93
CA ASN A 103 -0.41 7.32 -8.82
C ASN A 103 -0.16 8.17 -7.56
N GLY A 104 0.65 7.68 -6.62
CA GLY A 104 1.06 8.35 -5.38
C GLY A 104 -0.14 8.73 -4.51
N ASP A 105 -1.10 7.83 -4.33
CA ASP A 105 -2.27 8.08 -3.47
C ASP A 105 -2.35 7.23 -2.20
N GLY A 106 -1.22 6.60 -1.87
CA GLY A 106 -0.92 5.82 -0.68
C GLY A 106 -1.63 4.48 -0.60
N ILE A 107 -2.06 3.98 -1.75
CA ILE A 107 -2.76 2.72 -1.87
C ILE A 107 -2.31 2.12 -3.21
N PRO A 108 -1.75 0.90 -3.19
CA PRO A 108 -1.15 0.32 -4.38
C PRO A 108 -2.20 0.09 -5.46
N ASP A 109 -1.81 0.31 -6.71
CA ASP A 109 -2.67 0.17 -7.89
C ASP A 109 -3.05 -1.29 -8.14
N SER A 110 -2.17 -2.20 -7.70
CA SER A 110 -2.34 -3.65 -7.74
C SER A 110 -2.25 -4.23 -6.33
N SER A 111 -2.83 -5.40 -6.11
CA SER A 111 -2.65 -6.13 -4.84
C SER A 111 -2.54 -7.62 -5.13
N PRO A 112 -1.78 -8.38 -4.33
CA PRO A 112 -1.62 -9.81 -4.54
C PRO A 112 -2.97 -10.52 -4.66
N SER A 113 -3.12 -11.36 -5.68
CA SER A 113 -4.34 -12.12 -5.92
C SER A 113 -4.38 -13.45 -5.17
N GLY A 114 -3.22 -13.91 -4.67
CA GLY A 114 -2.96 -15.23 -4.12
C GLY A 114 -2.96 -16.32 -5.18
N LEU A 115 -2.67 -15.99 -6.43
CA LEU A 115 -2.64 -16.90 -7.56
C LEU A 115 -1.33 -16.74 -8.30
N ASP A 116 -0.67 -17.86 -8.54
CA ASP A 116 0.49 -17.93 -9.42
C ASP A 116 0.23 -19.07 -10.43
N THR A 117 0.08 -18.71 -11.70
CA THR A 117 -0.28 -19.65 -12.76
C THR A 117 0.90 -20.52 -13.22
N ASP A 118 2.14 -20.03 -13.15
CA ASP A 118 3.34 -20.73 -13.58
C ASP A 118 4.25 -21.24 -12.45
N ASN A 119 3.97 -20.89 -11.20
CA ASN A 119 4.68 -21.32 -10.00
C ASN A 119 6.14 -20.87 -10.06
N ASP A 120 6.35 -19.61 -10.42
CA ASP A 120 7.65 -18.93 -10.39
C ASP A 120 7.75 -17.87 -9.30
N GLY A 121 6.74 -17.75 -8.42
CA GLY A 121 6.80 -16.95 -7.19
C GLY A 121 6.12 -15.59 -7.30
N LEU A 122 6.14 -14.99 -8.51
CA LEU A 122 5.48 -13.72 -8.76
C LEU A 122 3.96 -13.90 -8.95
N ASP A 123 3.14 -13.21 -8.14
CA ASP A 123 1.68 -13.30 -8.23
C ASP A 123 1.13 -12.83 -9.59
N ASP A 124 0.11 -13.51 -10.13
CA ASP A 124 -0.60 -13.19 -11.39
C ASP A 124 -1.10 -11.73 -11.45
N ALA A 125 -1.27 -11.04 -10.31
CA ALA A 125 -1.59 -9.62 -10.24
C ALA A 125 -0.46 -8.72 -10.77
N PHE A 126 0.78 -9.16 -10.60
CA PHE A 126 2.00 -8.47 -11.03
C PHE A 126 2.60 -9.14 -12.28
N ASP A 127 2.37 -10.44 -12.48
CA ASP A 127 2.80 -11.18 -13.67
C ASP A 127 1.72 -11.29 -14.76
N SER A 128 1.62 -10.26 -15.59
CA SER A 128 0.67 -10.27 -16.71
C SER A 128 1.06 -11.20 -17.87
N ASP A 129 2.32 -11.66 -17.95
CA ASP A 129 2.84 -12.44 -19.06
C ASP A 129 3.33 -13.84 -18.74
N ASN A 130 3.26 -14.24 -17.47
CA ASN A 130 3.68 -15.54 -16.92
C ASN A 130 5.13 -15.82 -17.33
N GLY A 131 6.01 -14.93 -16.88
CA GLY A 131 7.42 -14.94 -17.23
C GLY A 131 8.30 -13.97 -16.45
N GLY A 132 7.79 -13.36 -15.38
CA GLY A 132 8.58 -12.50 -14.49
C GLY A 132 9.12 -11.25 -15.18
N THR A 133 8.27 -10.54 -15.93
CA THR A 133 8.68 -9.25 -16.52
C THR A 133 8.45 -8.12 -15.52
N SER A 134 9.53 -7.39 -15.18
CA SER A 134 9.46 -6.18 -14.35
C SER A 134 8.35 -5.22 -14.79
N VAL A 135 7.58 -4.76 -13.82
CA VAL A 135 6.65 -3.65 -13.97
C VAL A 135 7.39 -2.31 -13.92
N SER A 136 6.67 -1.22 -14.20
CA SER A 136 7.25 0.11 -14.01
C SER A 136 7.28 0.38 -12.52
N ILE A 137 8.47 0.59 -11.99
CA ILE A 137 8.69 0.91 -10.57
C ILE A 137 8.63 2.44 -10.42
N PRO A 138 7.90 2.97 -9.42
CA PRO A 138 7.90 4.39 -9.07
C PRO A 138 9.29 4.93 -8.69
N ASP A 139 9.49 6.21 -9.01
CA ASP A 139 10.72 7.02 -8.83
C ASP A 139 10.23 8.47 -8.92
N THR A 140 9.72 8.97 -7.80
CA THR A 140 8.87 10.16 -7.69
C THR A 140 9.64 11.44 -8.02
N ASP A 141 10.89 11.54 -7.60
CA ASP A 141 11.74 12.70 -7.87
C ASP A 141 12.64 12.57 -9.11
N GLU A 142 12.64 11.41 -9.77
CA GLU A 142 13.45 11.04 -10.94
C GLU A 142 14.98 11.08 -10.67
N ASP A 143 15.44 10.81 -9.45
CA ASP A 143 16.88 10.75 -9.13
C ASP A 143 17.53 9.41 -9.50
N GLY A 144 16.70 8.39 -9.73
CA GLY A 144 17.07 7.04 -10.13
C GLY A 144 17.25 6.05 -8.98
N ILE A 145 16.85 6.41 -7.77
CA ILE A 145 16.55 5.51 -6.66
C ILE A 145 15.02 5.28 -6.69
N PRO A 146 14.55 4.02 -6.74
CA PRO A 146 13.12 3.73 -6.59
C PRO A 146 12.55 4.20 -5.26
N ASP A 147 11.26 4.48 -5.24
CA ASP A 147 10.56 4.98 -4.05
C ASP A 147 10.76 4.07 -2.83
N PHE A 148 10.54 2.75 -2.98
CA PHE A 148 10.76 1.75 -1.91
C PHE A 148 12.22 1.64 -1.39
N GLN A 149 13.17 2.37 -1.98
CA GLN A 149 14.58 2.45 -1.56
C GLN A 149 15.01 3.88 -1.18
N ASP A 150 14.09 4.85 -1.09
CA ASP A 150 14.40 6.26 -0.82
C ASP A 150 13.59 6.86 0.34
N THR A 151 14.28 7.08 1.47
CA THR A 151 13.67 7.67 2.67
C THR A 151 13.08 9.09 2.54
N ASP A 152 13.23 9.74 1.38
CA ASP A 152 12.71 11.08 1.02
C ASP A 152 12.38 11.07 -0.50
N ASP A 153 11.41 10.23 -0.88
CA ASP A 153 10.97 9.91 -2.26
C ASP A 153 10.74 11.09 -3.20
N ASP A 154 10.29 12.22 -2.66
CA ASP A 154 10.03 13.44 -3.43
C ASP A 154 11.14 14.50 -3.30
N ASN A 155 12.13 14.21 -2.44
CA ASN A 155 13.30 14.99 -2.11
C ASN A 155 12.96 16.45 -1.71
N ASP A 156 11.84 16.66 -1.01
CA ASP A 156 11.43 17.96 -0.48
C ASP A 156 12.23 18.36 0.78
N GLY A 157 12.89 17.38 1.42
CA GLY A 157 13.68 17.52 2.63
C GLY A 157 12.94 17.17 3.92
N ILE A 158 11.84 16.45 3.84
CA ILE A 158 11.11 15.80 4.93
C ILE A 158 11.11 14.30 4.65
N ASP A 159 11.81 13.51 5.47
CA ASP A 159 11.79 12.05 5.31
C ASP A 159 10.33 11.50 5.34
N THR A 160 9.98 10.55 4.48
CA THR A 160 8.64 9.99 4.26
C THR A 160 7.95 9.59 5.58
N ILE A 161 8.70 8.97 6.50
CA ILE A 161 8.24 8.60 7.85
C ILE A 161 7.65 9.78 8.67
N ASN A 162 8.02 11.01 8.33
CA ASN A 162 7.62 12.23 9.00
C ASN A 162 6.55 13.01 8.24
N GLU A 163 6.15 12.55 7.06
CA GLU A 163 5.09 13.15 6.28
C GLU A 163 3.74 12.94 6.96
N GLY A 164 2.92 13.98 6.97
CA GLY A 164 1.60 13.87 7.56
C GLY A 164 0.67 14.98 7.13
N PRO A 165 -0.65 14.73 7.12
CA PRO A 165 -1.61 15.68 6.60
C PRO A 165 -1.53 17.06 7.29
N GLY A 166 -1.10 18.08 6.53
CA GLY A 166 -1.10 19.49 6.94
C GLY A 166 0.23 20.03 7.46
N ASP A 167 1.36 19.37 7.21
CA ASP A 167 2.71 19.92 7.28
C ASP A 167 3.07 20.84 6.10
N GLY A 168 2.31 20.75 5.01
CA GLY A 168 2.40 21.63 3.85
C GLY A 168 2.96 20.99 2.61
N ASP A 169 3.15 19.67 2.65
CA ASP A 169 3.51 18.91 1.47
C ASP A 169 2.35 18.01 0.97
N PRO A 170 2.00 18.05 -0.33
CA PRO A 170 0.97 17.21 -0.92
C PRO A 170 1.52 16.17 -1.92
N THR A 171 2.83 15.90 -1.99
CA THR A 171 3.41 15.18 -3.14
C THR A 171 3.53 13.67 -2.98
N THR A 172 3.55 13.15 -1.76
CA THR A 172 3.52 11.72 -1.42
C THR A 172 2.40 11.49 -0.40
N ASN A 173 1.50 10.56 -0.71
CA ASN A 173 0.24 10.33 0.02
C ASN A 173 0.22 8.93 0.63
N ASP A 174 1.33 8.21 0.56
CA ASP A 174 1.69 6.92 1.16
C ASP A 174 1.66 6.93 2.69
N ALA A 175 2.18 7.99 3.32
CA ALA A 175 2.10 8.17 4.77
C ALA A 175 0.73 8.66 5.28
N LEU A 176 -0.30 8.73 4.42
CA LEU A 176 -1.60 9.34 4.74
C LEU A 176 -2.32 8.61 5.88
N ASP A 177 -2.35 9.20 7.08
CA ASP A 177 -3.29 8.83 8.16
C ASP A 177 -4.49 9.77 8.14
N THR A 178 -5.51 9.42 7.35
CA THR A 178 -6.71 10.24 7.14
C THR A 178 -7.50 10.46 8.44
N ASN A 179 -7.33 9.61 9.45
CA ASN A 179 -8.12 9.67 10.67
C ASN A 179 -7.34 10.10 11.93
N ASP A 180 -6.06 10.47 11.77
CA ASP A 180 -5.18 11.01 12.80
C ASP A 180 -5.17 10.12 14.06
N ASN A 181 -5.14 8.79 13.83
CA ASN A 181 -5.11 7.79 14.89
C ASN A 181 -3.70 7.24 15.15
N GLY A 182 -2.71 7.67 14.35
CA GLY A 182 -1.33 7.21 14.34
C GLY A 182 -1.13 5.89 13.60
N ILE A 183 -2.01 5.53 12.67
CA ILE A 183 -1.95 4.34 11.82
C ILE A 183 -2.20 4.82 10.38
N PRO A 184 -1.24 4.68 9.46
CA PRO A 184 -1.43 4.98 8.05
C PRO A 184 -2.65 4.28 7.45
N ASP A 185 -3.28 4.90 6.47
CA ASP A 185 -4.54 4.44 5.87
C ASP A 185 -4.43 2.99 5.35
N TYR A 186 -3.30 2.60 4.75
CA TYR A 186 -3.09 1.24 4.24
C TYR A 186 -3.11 0.16 5.35
N LEU A 187 -2.80 0.51 6.61
CA LEU A 187 -2.91 -0.38 7.78
C LEU A 187 -4.30 -0.36 8.45
N ASP A 188 -5.21 0.51 8.02
CA ASP A 188 -6.58 0.63 8.55
C ASP A 188 -7.56 -0.27 7.76
N ILE A 189 -7.35 -1.59 7.85
CA ILE A 189 -8.10 -2.70 7.20
C ILE A 189 -9.65 -2.63 7.34
N ASP A 190 -10.17 -1.83 8.29
CA ASP A 190 -11.59 -1.80 8.64
C ASP A 190 -12.35 -0.54 8.14
N GLN A 191 -11.70 0.37 7.40
CA GLN A 191 -12.37 1.58 6.89
C GLN A 191 -12.29 1.65 5.36
N ASN A 192 -13.43 1.91 4.73
CA ASN A 192 -13.45 2.37 3.33
C ASN A 192 -12.98 3.83 3.35
N LEU A 193 -11.65 4.01 3.31
CA LEU A 193 -10.91 5.24 3.60
C LEU A 193 -11.08 6.27 2.49
N CYS A 194 -11.24 5.84 1.24
CA CYS A 194 -11.52 6.72 0.11
C CYS A 194 -12.82 7.54 0.31
N GLY A 195 -12.83 8.77 -0.17
CA GLY A 195 -13.96 9.68 -0.03
C GLY A 195 -14.09 10.30 1.37
N THR A 196 -13.07 10.17 2.21
CA THR A 196 -13.09 10.75 3.55
C THR A 196 -12.64 12.20 3.49
N PRO A 197 -13.48 13.13 3.98
CA PRO A 197 -13.24 14.56 3.84
C PRO A 197 -12.45 15.14 5.00
N TYR A 198 -11.55 16.06 4.66
CA TYR A 198 -10.80 16.86 5.60
C TYR A 198 -11.66 18.05 6.01
N ASN A 199 -12.18 17.99 7.24
CA ASN A 199 -13.29 18.83 7.66
C ASN A 199 -12.89 20.27 8.03
N ILE A 200 -11.64 20.66 7.81
CA ILE A 200 -11.12 22.01 8.05
C ILE A 200 -10.43 22.49 6.78
N MET A 201 -10.70 23.73 6.38
CA MET A 201 -9.98 24.39 5.29
C MET A 201 -9.67 25.85 5.66
N THR A 202 -8.52 26.36 5.21
CA THR A 202 -8.04 27.74 5.36
C THR A 202 -7.81 28.41 4.01
N PRO A 203 -8.86 28.65 3.20
CA PRO A 203 -8.73 29.25 1.88
C PRO A 203 -8.31 30.72 1.93
N ASP A 204 -7.03 30.97 2.11
CA ASP A 204 -6.37 32.27 2.18
C ASP A 204 -5.27 32.48 1.11
N ASP A 205 -5.11 31.51 0.22
CA ASP A 205 -4.19 31.51 -0.92
C ASP A 205 -2.70 31.43 -0.51
N ASP A 206 -2.38 30.78 0.61
CA ASP A 206 -1.02 30.54 1.08
C ASP A 206 -0.42 29.20 0.63
N GLY A 207 -1.22 28.32 0.02
CA GLY A 207 -0.84 26.96 -0.38
C GLY A 207 -1.37 25.88 0.57
N GLU A 208 -1.69 26.25 1.81
CA GLU A 208 -2.02 25.33 2.90
C GLU A 208 -3.52 25.19 3.09
N ASN A 209 -4.03 23.95 3.00
CA ASN A 209 -5.44 23.66 3.30
C ASN A 209 -6.44 24.59 2.55
N ASP A 210 -6.03 25.08 1.37
CA ASP A 210 -6.79 26.03 0.55
C ASP A 210 -8.02 25.40 -0.11
N THR A 211 -8.02 24.07 -0.16
CA THR A 211 -8.99 23.24 -0.85
C THR A 211 -9.69 22.32 0.13
N PHE A 212 -10.98 22.05 -0.10
CA PHE A 212 -11.66 20.97 0.61
C PHE A 212 -11.17 19.62 0.09
N PHE A 213 -10.11 19.10 0.70
CA PHE A 213 -9.51 17.84 0.32
C PHE A 213 -10.39 16.65 0.73
N ILE A 214 -10.49 15.67 -0.17
CA ILE A 214 -11.22 14.42 0.05
C ILE A 214 -10.32 13.28 -0.43
N SER A 215 -9.99 12.33 0.46
CA SER A 215 -9.05 11.24 0.16
C SER A 215 -9.45 10.42 -1.07
N CYS A 216 -8.47 10.13 -1.92
CA CYS A 216 -8.55 9.27 -3.11
C CYS A 216 -9.68 9.61 -4.10
N ILE A 217 -10.35 10.78 -3.99
CA ILE A 217 -11.53 11.10 -4.83
C ILE A 217 -11.18 11.30 -6.31
N ASP A 218 -9.89 11.50 -6.59
CA ASP A 218 -9.28 11.71 -7.88
C ASP A 218 -9.22 10.43 -8.74
N ARG A 219 -9.34 9.25 -8.10
CA ARG A 219 -9.22 7.95 -8.78
C ARG A 219 -10.20 7.76 -9.94
N PRO A 220 -9.80 7.05 -11.02
CA PRO A 220 -10.66 6.76 -12.16
C PRO A 220 -12.00 6.08 -11.81
N GLU A 221 -12.03 5.21 -10.80
CA GLU A 221 -13.27 4.58 -10.32
C GLU A 221 -14.30 5.59 -9.80
N TYR A 222 -13.83 6.70 -9.21
CA TYR A 222 -14.65 7.78 -8.67
C TYR A 222 -14.86 8.92 -9.67
N SER A 223 -14.49 8.76 -10.94
CA SER A 223 -14.71 9.78 -12.00
C SER A 223 -16.17 10.25 -12.16
N LYS A 224 -17.14 9.50 -11.61
CA LYS A 224 -18.57 9.83 -11.60
C LYS A 224 -19.05 10.46 -10.28
N ASN A 225 -18.14 10.77 -9.37
CA ASN A 225 -18.46 11.32 -8.07
C ASN A 225 -19.24 12.63 -8.19
N THR A 226 -19.93 13.01 -7.11
CA THR A 226 -20.51 14.33 -6.95
C THR A 226 -20.26 14.84 -5.54
N VAL A 227 -19.86 16.11 -5.45
CA VAL A 227 -19.65 16.82 -4.19
C VAL A 227 -20.58 18.02 -4.15
N GLU A 228 -21.37 18.14 -3.09
CA GLU A 228 -22.26 19.27 -2.85
C GLU A 228 -22.05 19.83 -1.44
N VAL A 229 -21.77 21.14 -1.35
CA VAL A 229 -21.56 21.87 -0.09
C VAL A 229 -22.69 22.86 0.13
N PHE A 230 -23.18 22.90 1.36
CA PHE A 230 -24.30 23.69 1.82
C PHE A 230 -23.86 24.63 2.94
N ASN A 231 -24.42 25.83 2.97
CA ASN A 231 -24.33 26.67 4.16
C ASN A 231 -25.29 26.18 5.26
N ARG A 232 -25.17 26.74 6.47
CA ARG A 232 -26.04 26.42 7.63
C ARG A 232 -27.55 26.57 7.43
N TRP A 233 -27.98 27.22 6.35
CA TRP A 233 -29.40 27.37 6.01
C TRP A 233 -29.89 26.33 4.99
N GLY A 234 -29.01 25.41 4.57
CA GLY A 234 -29.31 24.37 3.58
C GLY A 234 -29.27 24.87 2.13
N ASN A 235 -28.75 26.07 1.87
CA ASN A 235 -28.55 26.53 0.49
C ASN A 235 -27.22 25.98 -0.02
N THR A 236 -27.25 25.37 -1.22
CA THR A 236 -26.06 24.96 -1.95
C THR A 236 -25.18 26.17 -2.24
N VAL A 237 -23.94 26.12 -1.76
CA VAL A 237 -22.89 27.11 -2.07
C VAL A 237 -21.91 26.58 -3.09
N TYR A 238 -21.69 25.26 -3.12
CA TYR A 238 -20.86 24.63 -4.12
C TYR A 238 -21.48 23.31 -4.57
N LYS A 239 -21.39 23.00 -5.85
CA LYS A 239 -21.76 21.70 -6.41
C LYS A 239 -20.89 21.38 -7.62
N ALA A 240 -20.38 20.16 -7.68
CA ALA A 240 -19.66 19.62 -8.82
C ALA A 240 -19.96 18.14 -9.06
N SER A 241 -19.62 17.68 -10.26
CA SER A 241 -19.57 16.28 -10.65
C SER A 241 -18.19 16.02 -11.26
N GLY A 242 -17.60 14.87 -10.95
CA GLY A 242 -16.18 14.61 -11.22
C GLY A 242 -15.31 15.55 -10.41
N TYR A 243 -15.56 15.65 -9.10
CA TYR A 243 -14.69 16.38 -8.18
C TYR A 243 -13.31 15.73 -8.18
N ASN A 244 -12.29 16.56 -8.28
CA ASN A 244 -10.90 16.20 -8.06
C ASN A 244 -10.29 17.26 -7.12
N ASN A 245 -9.29 16.89 -6.33
CA ASN A 245 -8.61 17.76 -5.37
C ASN A 245 -7.80 18.88 -6.06
N GLU A 246 -7.65 18.81 -7.37
CA GLU A 246 -6.93 19.81 -8.17
C GLU A 246 -7.82 20.91 -8.79
N SER A 247 -8.50 20.58 -9.90
CA SER A 247 -9.01 21.52 -10.90
C SER A 247 -10.51 21.82 -10.75
N VAL A 248 -11.26 20.88 -10.18
CA VAL A 248 -12.69 21.00 -9.91
C VAL A 248 -12.93 21.42 -8.46
N ALA A 249 -11.92 21.29 -7.61
CA ALA A 249 -11.98 21.36 -6.16
C ALA A 249 -12.67 22.61 -5.56
N PHE A 250 -13.25 22.44 -4.37
CA PHE A 250 -13.92 23.51 -3.64
C PHE A 250 -12.91 24.33 -2.83
N ARG A 251 -12.61 25.54 -3.33
CA ARG A 251 -11.63 26.48 -2.75
C ARG A 251 -12.29 27.59 -1.91
N GLY A 252 -13.41 27.28 -1.26
CA GLY A 252 -14.17 28.27 -0.48
C GLY A 252 -14.89 29.35 -1.31
N LEU A 253 -15.03 29.15 -2.63
CA LEU A 253 -15.74 30.02 -3.55
C LEU A 253 -17.12 29.45 -3.90
N SER A 254 -18.16 30.29 -3.86
CA SER A 254 -19.51 29.86 -4.19
C SER A 254 -19.74 29.75 -5.70
N ASN A 255 -20.14 28.56 -6.18
CA ASN A 255 -20.69 28.35 -7.53
C ASN A 255 -22.22 28.09 -7.53
N GLY A 256 -22.85 28.15 -6.36
CA GLY A 256 -24.28 27.89 -6.15
C GLY A 256 -25.22 28.95 -6.74
N ARG A 257 -26.37 28.51 -7.29
CA ARG A 257 -27.33 29.33 -8.06
C ARG A 257 -28.25 30.26 -7.23
N ALA A 258 -28.19 30.26 -5.91
CA ALA A 258 -29.19 30.93 -5.07
C ALA A 258 -28.63 32.11 -4.27
N THR A 259 -28.74 33.32 -4.84
CA THR A 259 -28.73 34.63 -4.15
C THR A 259 -27.43 35.09 -3.45
N ILE A 260 -26.38 34.28 -3.43
CA ILE A 260 -25.02 34.71 -3.06
C ILE A 260 -24.27 34.90 -4.38
N SER A 261 -23.53 35.99 -4.50
CA SER A 261 -22.80 36.31 -5.72
C SER A 261 -21.91 35.12 -6.09
N VAL A 262 -22.11 34.58 -7.29
CA VAL A 262 -21.18 33.58 -7.86
C VAL A 262 -19.79 34.23 -7.82
N ASP A 263 -18.78 33.48 -7.37
CA ASP A 263 -17.40 33.94 -7.18
C ASP A 263 -17.13 34.79 -5.92
N GLU A 264 -18.03 34.79 -4.93
CA GLU A 264 -17.80 35.44 -3.64
C GLU A 264 -17.10 34.47 -2.66
N LYS A 265 -15.95 34.90 -2.13
CA LYS A 265 -15.24 34.26 -1.02
C LYS A 265 -16.21 34.04 0.15
N LEU A 266 -16.50 32.78 0.47
CA LEU A 266 -17.44 32.42 1.53
C LEU A 266 -16.92 32.90 2.90
N PRO A 267 -17.81 33.30 3.82
CA PRO A 267 -17.40 33.72 5.16
C PRO A 267 -16.94 32.54 6.02
N PRO A 268 -16.05 32.76 7.01
CA PRO A 268 -15.69 31.72 7.97
C PRO A 268 -16.91 31.16 8.71
N GLY A 269 -16.89 29.86 8.98
CA GLY A 269 -17.93 29.17 9.73
C GLY A 269 -18.17 27.73 9.28
N THR A 270 -19.20 27.11 9.85
CA THR A 270 -19.57 25.72 9.57
C THR A 270 -20.49 25.61 8.36
N TYR A 271 -20.10 24.73 7.46
CA TYR A 271 -20.77 24.26 6.26
C TYR A 271 -21.05 22.76 6.41
N TYR A 272 -21.83 22.21 5.47
CA TYR A 272 -22.19 20.80 5.44
C TYR A 272 -21.95 20.27 4.03
N TYR A 273 -21.58 19.01 3.90
CA TYR A 273 -21.36 18.39 2.60
C TYR A 273 -22.17 17.11 2.41
N VAL A 274 -22.34 16.76 1.14
CA VAL A 274 -22.74 15.44 0.67
C VAL A 274 -21.74 15.04 -0.42
N ILE A 275 -21.10 13.89 -0.23
CA ILE A 275 -20.14 13.29 -1.14
C ILE A 275 -20.73 11.96 -1.59
N ASP A 276 -20.96 11.82 -2.89
CA ASP A 276 -21.36 10.57 -3.53
C ASP A 276 -20.20 10.14 -4.42
N LEU A 277 -19.56 9.01 -4.12
CA LEU A 277 -18.39 8.53 -4.86
C LEU A 277 -18.75 7.99 -6.25
N GLY A 278 -20.03 7.72 -6.54
CA GLY A 278 -20.46 7.21 -7.85
C GLY A 278 -20.12 5.74 -8.11
N ASP A 279 -19.55 5.05 -7.12
CA ASP A 279 -19.26 3.61 -7.05
C ASP A 279 -20.48 2.77 -6.61
N GLY A 280 -21.54 3.43 -6.16
CA GLY A 280 -22.76 2.80 -5.63
C GLY A 280 -22.78 2.64 -4.11
N SER A 281 -21.73 3.07 -3.42
CA SER A 281 -21.70 3.21 -1.96
C SER A 281 -22.74 4.24 -1.48
N LYS A 282 -22.97 4.29 -0.16
CA LYS A 282 -23.87 5.29 0.41
C LYS A 282 -23.15 6.65 0.43
N PRO A 283 -23.81 7.74 0.01
CA PRO A 283 -23.22 9.06 0.10
C PRO A 283 -22.75 9.39 1.53
N LYS A 284 -21.51 9.86 1.65
CA LYS A 284 -20.91 10.36 2.88
C LYS A 284 -21.43 11.77 3.14
N VAL A 285 -21.79 12.05 4.40
CA VAL A 285 -22.36 13.35 4.80
C VAL A 285 -21.73 13.81 6.10
N GLY A 286 -21.51 15.11 6.23
CA GLY A 286 -20.89 15.66 7.43
C GLY A 286 -20.78 17.18 7.42
N TRP A 287 -19.77 17.69 8.11
CA TRP A 287 -19.57 19.12 8.33
C TRP A 287 -18.18 19.55 7.85
N LEU A 288 -18.08 20.77 7.33
CA LEU A 288 -16.83 21.39 6.91
C LEU A 288 -16.71 22.74 7.62
N TYR A 289 -15.56 23.04 8.19
CA TYR A 289 -15.28 24.33 8.81
C TYR A 289 -14.32 25.13 7.93
N ILE A 290 -14.77 26.31 7.51
CA ILE A 290 -13.94 27.26 6.76
C ILE A 290 -13.37 28.28 7.75
N ASN A 291 -12.05 28.40 7.77
CA ASN A 291 -11.32 29.45 8.48
C ASN A 291 -10.52 30.32 7.50
N ARG A 292 -10.05 31.49 7.95
CA ARG A 292 -9.14 32.40 7.22
C ARG A 292 -8.39 33.26 8.23
#